data_AF-G6YMF0-F1
#
_entry.id   AF-G6YMF0-F1
#
_cell.length_a   1.000
_cell.length_b   1.000
_cell.length_c   1.000
_cell.angle_alpha   90.00
_cell.angle_beta   90.00
_cell.angle_gamma   90.00
#
_symmetry.space_group_name_H-M   'P 1'
#
loop_
_entity.id
_entity.type
_entity.pdbx_description
1 polymer ?
#
loop_
_entity_poly.entity_id
_entity_poly.type
_entity_poly.pdbx_seq_one_letter_code
_entity_poly.pdbx_strand_id
1 'polypeptide(L)'
;TGEPSTAGWASDGRLTPHARVAQTDEPASGSGSASQDRLALGPTHWLTDAHITADYGLLGQELQGRSPDLAARTRLVDPLISYQLRLIPERDALGEFQRIVHNQNEEDTADFLFL
;
A
#
# COMPACT_ATOMS: atom_id res chain seq x y z
N THR A 1 -50.45 2.42 52.01
CA THR A 1 -49.13 2.79 51.47
C THR A 1 -49.21 2.61 49.97
N GLY A 2 -49.37 3.61 49.11
CA GLY A 2 -49.08 5.05 49.19
C GLY A 2 -48.30 5.42 47.92
N GLU A 3 -49.04 5.68 46.85
CA GLU A 3 -48.75 6.43 45.60
C GLU A 3 -47.39 6.29 44.83
N PRO A 4 -47.43 6.16 43.49
CA PRO A 4 -46.35 6.56 42.60
C PRO A 4 -46.42 8.08 42.31
N SER A 5 -45.32 8.81 42.54
CA SER A 5 -45.26 10.26 42.32
C SER A 5 -44.15 10.70 41.35
N THR A 6 -44.65 11.18 40.22
CA THR A 6 -44.18 12.12 39.20
C THR A 6 -43.14 13.18 39.59
N ALA A 7 -42.15 13.39 38.72
CA ALA A 7 -41.63 14.70 38.25
C ALA A 7 -40.46 14.40 37.29
N GLY A 8 -40.21 15.10 36.19
CA GLY A 8 -40.71 16.36 35.67
C GLY A 8 -39.98 16.62 34.35
N TRP A 9 -40.53 17.51 33.54
CA TRP A 9 -40.39 17.53 32.10
C TRP A 9 -39.11 18.17 31.53
N ALA A 10 -38.81 17.71 30.31
CA ALA A 10 -38.58 18.50 29.10
C ALA A 10 -37.26 19.26 28.86
N SER A 11 -36.90 19.16 27.57
CA SER A 11 -36.39 20.20 26.70
C SER A 11 -34.87 20.28 26.43
N ASP A 12 -34.57 19.89 25.19
CA ASP A 12 -33.88 20.71 24.19
C ASP A 12 -32.34 20.82 24.23
N GLY A 13 -31.78 21.08 23.06
CA GLY A 13 -30.39 21.55 22.95
C GLY A 13 -29.44 20.65 22.17
N ARG A 14 -29.62 20.63 20.85
CA ARG A 14 -28.60 20.26 19.86
C ARG A 14 -27.39 21.24 19.95
N LEU A 15 -26.16 20.70 19.88
CA LEU A 15 -24.85 21.35 19.54
C LEU A 15 -24.30 22.35 20.58
N THR A 16 -23.03 22.38 21.00
CA THR A 16 -21.73 22.25 20.31
C THR A 16 -20.61 21.96 21.34
N PRO A 17 -19.43 21.47 20.92
CA PRO A 17 -18.28 21.26 21.81
C PRO A 17 -17.36 22.49 21.83
N HIS A 18 -17.10 23.05 23.02
CA HIS A 18 -16.02 24.04 23.17
C HIS A 18 -15.28 23.90 24.51
N ALA A 19 -14.00 23.56 24.41
CA ALA A 19 -12.82 24.11 25.13
C ALA A 19 -11.74 23.01 25.18
N ARG A 20 -10.91 22.93 24.13
CA ARG A 20 -9.61 23.61 23.99
C ARG A 20 -8.60 23.12 25.03
N VAL A 21 -7.81 22.11 24.65
CA VAL A 21 -6.50 21.85 25.24
C VAL A 21 -5.44 22.12 24.18
N ALA A 22 -4.48 22.93 24.63
CA ALA A 22 -3.22 23.36 24.03
C ALA A 22 -2.83 22.79 22.65
N GLN A 23 -2.74 23.74 21.73
CA GLN A 23 -2.00 23.68 20.49
C GLN A 23 -0.50 23.52 20.81
N THR A 24 -0.01 22.28 20.81
CA THR A 24 1.40 22.00 20.53
C THR A 24 1.59 22.12 19.03
N ASP A 25 2.44 23.07 18.65
CA ASP A 25 2.96 23.28 17.31
C ASP A 25 3.79 22.05 16.92
N GLU A 26 3.10 20.96 16.59
CA GLU A 26 3.72 19.83 15.90
C GLU A 26 3.89 20.29 14.46
N PRO A 27 5.12 20.39 13.91
CA PRO A 27 5.26 20.56 12.49
C PRO A 27 4.57 19.35 11.87
N ALA A 28 3.46 19.62 11.19
CA ALA A 28 2.96 18.73 10.18
C ALA A 28 4.12 18.51 9.22
N SER A 29 4.88 17.44 9.46
CA SER A 29 5.41 16.65 8.36
C SER A 29 4.17 16.14 7.65
N GLY A 30 3.56 17.03 6.86
CA GLY A 30 3.07 16.63 5.57
C GLY A 30 4.24 15.83 5.03
N SER A 31 4.08 14.52 5.05
CA SER A 31 4.86 13.62 4.22
C SER A 31 4.42 13.98 2.81
N GLY A 32 4.83 15.18 2.38
CA GLY A 32 4.88 15.57 1.00
C GLY A 32 5.66 14.44 0.41
N SER A 33 4.98 13.71 -0.46
CA SER A 33 5.52 12.66 -1.30
C SER A 33 7.02 12.85 -1.32
N ALA A 34 7.74 12.06 -0.52
CA ALA A 34 9.16 11.95 -0.72
C ALA A 34 9.20 11.45 -2.15
N SER A 35 9.40 12.38 -3.08
CA SER A 35 9.65 12.07 -4.46
C SER A 35 10.65 10.96 -4.33
N GLN A 36 10.29 9.77 -4.82
CA GLN A 36 11.24 8.70 -5.04
C GLN A 36 12.22 9.30 -6.05
N ASP A 37 13.09 10.18 -5.57
CA ASP A 37 14.17 10.80 -6.29
C ASP A 37 15.01 9.59 -6.61
N ARG A 38 14.78 9.12 -7.84
CA ARG A 38 15.30 7.91 -8.45
C ARG A 38 16.63 7.61 -7.81
N LEU A 39 16.69 6.59 -6.94
CA LEU A 39 17.88 6.23 -6.17
C LEU A 39 19.09 6.42 -7.06
N ALA A 40 19.87 7.46 -6.76
CA ALA A 40 20.79 8.03 -7.74
C ALA A 40 21.94 7.06 -7.97
N LEU A 41 21.90 6.34 -9.09
CA LEU A 41 22.92 5.38 -9.46
C LEU A 41 24.04 6.09 -10.24
N GLY A 42 25.24 6.10 -9.67
CA GLY A 42 26.44 6.58 -10.35
C GLY A 42 26.89 5.62 -11.44
N PRO A 43 27.67 6.09 -12.45
CA PRO A 43 28.03 5.29 -13.63
C PRO A 43 28.89 4.05 -13.32
N THR A 44 29.51 3.98 -12.13
CA THR A 44 30.32 2.85 -11.67
C THR A 44 29.69 2.10 -10.52
N HIS A 45 28.51 2.52 -10.04
CA HIS A 45 27.83 1.85 -8.93
C HIS A 45 27.01 0.66 -9.45
N TRP A 46 27.01 -0.41 -8.67
CA TRP A 46 26.21 -1.58 -8.96
C TRP A 46 24.74 -1.33 -8.65
N LEU A 47 23.89 -1.81 -9.55
CA LEU A 47 22.45 -1.88 -9.33
C LEU A 47 22.18 -2.79 -8.12
N THR A 48 21.37 -2.30 -7.19
CA THR A 48 20.91 -3.10 -6.04
C THR A 48 19.41 -3.35 -6.15
N ASP A 49 18.90 -4.29 -5.36
CA ASP A 49 17.46 -4.61 -5.31
C ASP A 49 16.62 -3.35 -5.06
N ALA A 50 17.08 -2.42 -4.23
CA ALA A 50 16.40 -1.15 -3.98
C ALA A 50 16.24 -0.29 -5.24
N HIS A 51 17.21 -0.32 -6.15
CA HIS A 51 17.11 0.40 -7.43
C HIS A 51 16.08 -0.24 -8.35
N ILE A 52 16.05 -1.57 -8.41
CA ILE A 52 15.08 -2.31 -9.23
C ILE A 52 13.66 -2.11 -8.66
N THR A 53 13.48 -2.22 -7.35
CA THR A 53 12.18 -1.99 -6.70
C THR A 53 11.68 -0.56 -6.93
N ALA A 54 12.58 0.44 -6.86
CA ALA A 54 12.21 1.82 -7.16
C ALA A 54 11.78 1.99 -8.63
N ASP A 55 12.49 1.36 -9.56
CA ASP A 55 12.16 1.40 -10.99
C ASP A 55 10.81 0.72 -11.28
N TYR A 56 10.56 -0.46 -10.69
CA TYR A 56 9.28 -1.14 -10.80
C TYR A 56 8.14 -0.32 -10.21
N GLY A 57 8.37 0.41 -9.12
CA GLY A 57 7.39 1.35 -8.57
C GLY A 57 7.01 2.45 -9.56
N LEU A 58 7.96 2.96 -10.34
CA LEU A 58 7.69 3.94 -11.40
C LEU A 58 6.98 3.31 -12.59
N LEU A 59 7.43 2.14 -13.05
CA LEU A 59 6.80 1.40 -14.15
C LEU A 59 5.34 1.07 -13.83
N GLY A 60 5.03 0.63 -12.61
CA GLY A 60 3.67 0.38 -12.16
C GLY A 60 2.77 1.63 -12.22
N GLN A 61 3.30 2.78 -11.80
CA GLN A 61 2.59 4.06 -11.90
C GLN A 61 2.34 4.49 -13.35
N GLU A 62 3.36 4.34 -14.22
CA GLU A 62 3.23 4.64 -15.65
C GLU A 62 2.21 3.73 -16.34
N LEU A 63 2.24 2.43 -16.04
CA LEU A 63 1.29 1.45 -16.57
C LEU A 63 -0.13 1.81 -16.13
N GLN A 64 -0.33 2.08 -14.84
CA GLN A 64 -1.65 2.46 -14.32
C GLN A 64 -2.21 3.72 -14.99
N GLY A 65 -1.35 4.71 -15.26
CA GLY A 65 -1.75 5.95 -15.92
C GLY A 65 -2.05 5.78 -17.41
N ARG A 66 -1.31 4.91 -18.11
CA ARG A 66 -1.44 4.73 -19.58
C ARG A 66 -2.45 3.65 -19.97
N SER A 67 -2.49 2.54 -19.24
CA SER A 67 -3.34 1.39 -19.52
C SER A 67 -3.61 0.59 -18.25
N PRO A 68 -4.72 0.87 -17.54
CA PRO A 68 -5.13 0.12 -16.36
C PRO A 68 -5.32 -1.38 -16.63
N ASP A 69 -5.79 -1.75 -17.83
CA ASP A 69 -5.94 -3.17 -18.24
C ASP A 69 -4.59 -3.88 -18.28
N LEU A 70 -3.59 -3.24 -18.92
CA LEU A 70 -2.26 -3.81 -18.99
C LEU A 70 -1.58 -3.84 -17.61
N ALA A 71 -1.83 -2.84 -16.77
CA ALA A 71 -1.33 -2.79 -15.40
C ALA A 71 -1.86 -3.95 -14.55
N ALA A 72 -3.16 -4.26 -14.63
CA ALA A 72 -3.77 -5.40 -13.93
C ALA A 72 -3.13 -6.74 -14.34
N ARG A 73 -2.83 -6.87 -15.64
CA ARG A 73 -2.26 -8.08 -16.23
C ARG A 73 -0.73 -8.18 -16.12
N THR A 74 -0.07 -7.20 -15.50
CA THR A 74 1.39 -7.15 -15.34
C THR A 74 1.78 -7.24 -13.88
N ARG A 75 2.63 -8.20 -13.54
CA ARG A 75 3.17 -8.36 -12.18
C ARG A 75 4.66 -7.99 -12.14
N LEU A 76 4.97 -6.97 -11.35
CA LEU A 76 6.32 -6.53 -11.04
C LEU A 76 6.72 -7.12 -9.68
N VAL A 77 7.58 -8.13 -9.69
CA VAL A 77 7.91 -8.91 -8.48
C VAL A 77 9.08 -8.26 -7.75
N ASP A 78 9.04 -8.28 -6.42
CA ASP A 78 10.18 -7.85 -5.61
C ASP A 78 11.42 -8.73 -5.94
N PRO A 79 12.57 -8.13 -6.29
CA PRO A 79 13.78 -8.87 -6.68
C PRO A 79 14.28 -9.85 -5.62
N LEU A 80 14.05 -9.57 -4.34
CA LEU A 80 14.43 -10.50 -3.27
C LEU A 80 13.57 -11.76 -3.31
N ILE A 81 12.27 -11.61 -3.60
CA ILE A 81 11.36 -12.75 -3.77
C ILE A 81 11.73 -13.54 -5.02
N SER A 82 12.07 -12.86 -6.13
CA SER A 82 12.49 -13.54 -7.36
C SER A 82 13.80 -14.31 -7.16
N TYR A 83 14.73 -13.77 -6.37
CA TYR A 83 15.95 -14.47 -5.97
C TYR A 83 15.64 -15.70 -5.11
N GLN A 84 14.73 -15.59 -4.13
CA GLN A 84 14.33 -16.72 -3.29
C GLN A 84 13.68 -17.85 -4.10
N LEU A 85 12.85 -17.54 -5.11
CA LEU A 85 12.29 -18.54 -6.02
C LEU A 85 13.36 -19.38 -6.72
N ARG A 86 14.53 -18.80 -7.01
CA ARG A 86 15.66 -19.52 -7.66
C ARG A 86 16.39 -20.46 -6.72
N LEU A 87 16.26 -20.26 -5.40
CA LEU A 87 16.99 -21.02 -4.39
C LEU A 87 16.19 -22.20 -3.84
N ILE A 88 14.86 -22.18 -3.96
CA ILE A 88 13.99 -23.24 -3.46
C ILE A 88 13.92 -24.42 -4.45
N PRO A 89 13.67 -25.66 -3.97
CA PRO A 89 13.50 -26.82 -4.84
C PRO A 89 12.37 -26.59 -5.83
N GLU A 90 12.51 -27.08 -7.07
CA GLU A 90 11.55 -26.84 -8.16
C GLU A 90 10.09 -27.20 -7.79
N ARG A 91 9.91 -28.26 -7.01
CA ARG A 91 8.59 -28.67 -6.50
C ARG A 91 7.92 -27.61 -5.63
N ASP A 92 8.70 -26.88 -4.86
CA ASP A 92 8.23 -25.80 -3.99
C ASP A 92 8.19 -24.47 -4.76
N ALA A 93 9.11 -24.27 -5.70
CA ALA A 93 9.17 -23.11 -6.59
C ALA A 93 7.91 -22.94 -7.43
N LEU A 94 7.34 -24.05 -7.93
CA LEU A 94 6.13 -24.01 -8.74
C LEU A 94 4.93 -23.44 -7.98
N GLY A 95 4.76 -23.83 -6.70
CA GLY A 95 3.66 -23.33 -5.87
C GLY A 95 3.81 -21.84 -5.55
N GLU A 96 5.02 -21.40 -5.23
CA GLU A 96 5.31 -19.99 -4.98
C GLU A 96 5.17 -19.14 -6.25
N PHE A 97 5.63 -19.66 -7.40
CA PHE A 97 5.43 -19.02 -8.70
C PHE A 97 3.95 -18.86 -9.04
N GLN A 98 3.13 -19.91 -8.83
CA GLN A 98 1.68 -19.85 -9.03
C GLN A 98 1.03 -18.80 -8.13
N ARG A 99 1.46 -18.67 -6.87
CA ARG A 99 0.98 -17.63 -5.95
C ARG A 99 1.37 -16.21 -6.37
N ILE A 100 2.47 -16.07 -7.11
CA ILE A 100 2.90 -14.79 -7.70
C ILE A 100 2.11 -14.48 -8.97
N VAL A 101 1.76 -15.47 -9.78
CA VAL A 101 0.99 -15.28 -11.02
C VAL A 101 -0.49 -15.02 -10.72
N HIS A 102 -1.09 -15.79 -9.82
CA HIS A 102 -2.49 -15.70 -9.44
C HIS A 102 -2.61 -14.85 -8.18
N ASN A 103 -3.38 -13.75 -8.20
CA ASN A 103 -3.67 -13.02 -6.97
C ASN A 103 -4.52 -13.87 -6.01
N GLN A 104 -4.65 -13.45 -4.74
CA GLN A 104 -5.37 -14.22 -3.70
C GLN A 104 -6.87 -14.39 -3.97
N ASN A 105 -7.39 -13.72 -4.99
CA ASN A 105 -8.78 -13.66 -5.39
C ASN A 105 -9.04 -14.43 -6.70
N GLU A 106 -8.03 -15.08 -7.30
CA GLU A 106 -8.06 -15.93 -8.51
C GLU A 106 -8.66 -15.26 -9.78
N GLU A 107 -9.10 -14.02 -9.69
CA GLU A 107 -9.80 -13.31 -10.76
C GLU A 107 -8.84 -12.54 -11.68
N ASP A 108 -7.60 -12.29 -11.21
CA ASP A 108 -6.57 -11.58 -11.97
C ASP A 108 -5.32 -12.45 -12.05
N THR A 109 -5.02 -12.89 -13.28
CA THR A 109 -3.83 -13.68 -13.61
C THR A 109 -2.87 -12.78 -14.37
N ALA A 110 -1.62 -12.71 -13.91
CA ALA A 110 -0.59 -11.96 -14.60
C ALA A 110 -0.21 -12.65 -15.92
N ASP A 111 -0.40 -11.95 -17.04
CA ASP A 111 0.08 -12.37 -18.36
C ASP A 111 1.56 -11.99 -18.56
N PHE A 112 2.00 -10.93 -17.88
CA PHE A 112 3.38 -10.43 -17.94
C PHE A 112 4.00 -10.43 -16.56
N LEU A 113 5.22 -10.95 -16.46
CA LEU A 113 5.94 -11.10 -15.20
C LEU A 113 7.36 -10.56 -15.33
N PHE A 114 7.76 -9.72 -14.39
CA PHE A 114 9.11 -9.15 -14.30
C PHE A 114 9.76 -9.62 -12.99
N LEU A 115 10.92 -10.27 -13.10
CA LEU A 115 11.66 -10.97 -12.03
C LEU A 115 13.08 -10.44 -11.89
#